data_AF-A0A354BHF2-F1
#
_entry.id   AF-A0A354BHF2-F1
#
_cell.length_a   1.000
_cell.length_b   1.000
_cell.length_c   1.000
_cell.angle_alpha   90.00
_cell.angle_beta   90.00
_cell.angle_gamma   90.00
#
_symmetry.space_group_name_H-M   'P 1'
#
loop_
_entity.id
_entity.type
_entity.pdbx_description
1 polymer ?
#
loop_
_entity_poly.entity_id
_entity_poly.type
_entity_poly.pdbx_seq_one_letter_code
_entity_poly.pdbx_strand_id
1 'polypeptide(L)'
;MHQTKKGTQWYFGMKAQIGMDSRTKLIHSVAATAANVDDSQMLPKLLHGQETRVWGDSAYSGQRKVIRQHTPKAKSFIQAKAHRHRPLSEEVQARNRTKSKVRAKVEHAFLVIKRIFGWAKVRYRGLAKNTHWL
;
A
#
# COMPACT_ATOMS: atom_id res chain seq x y z
N MET A 1 -4.95 -11.61 -14.33
CA MET A 1 -5.88 -10.59 -13.77
C MET A 1 -7.15 -11.35 -13.47
N HIS A 2 -7.48 -11.57 -12.20
CA HIS A 2 -8.64 -12.37 -11.83
C HIS A 2 -9.89 -11.51 -11.82
N GLN A 3 -10.99 -12.07 -12.32
CA GLN A 3 -12.30 -11.47 -12.22
C GLN A 3 -12.85 -11.72 -10.82
N THR A 4 -13.39 -10.68 -10.19
CA THR A 4 -14.20 -10.83 -8.97
C THR A 4 -15.59 -10.33 -9.26
N LYS A 5 -16.60 -11.18 -9.03
CA LYS A 5 -18.00 -10.82 -9.17
C LYS A 5 -18.53 -10.41 -7.80
N LYS A 6 -19.06 -9.20 -7.66
CA LYS A 6 -19.82 -8.78 -6.47
C LYS A 6 -21.24 -8.47 -6.91
N GLY A 7 -22.20 -9.32 -6.52
CA GLY A 7 -23.55 -9.27 -7.05
C GLY A 7 -23.57 -9.58 -8.56
N THR A 8 -24.14 -8.69 -9.37
CA THR A 8 -24.15 -8.77 -10.84
C THR A 8 -22.97 -8.06 -11.50
N GLN A 9 -22.19 -7.27 -10.73
CA GLN A 9 -21.09 -6.47 -11.26
C GLN A 9 -19.78 -7.26 -11.27
N TRP A 10 -19.14 -7.29 -12.43
CA TRP A 10 -17.79 -7.83 -12.59
C TRP A 10 -16.74 -6.75 -12.36
N TYR A 11 -15.81 -7.02 -11.45
CA TYR A 11 -14.66 -6.17 -11.17
C TYR A 11 -13.45 -6.78 -11.87
N PHE A 12 -12.98 -6.07 -12.90
CA PHE A 12 -11.70 -6.33 -13.55
C PHE A 12 -10.75 -5.25 -13.06
N GLY A 13 -9.80 -5.63 -12.20
CA GLY A 13 -8.97 -4.65 -11.52
C GLY A 13 -7.51 -5.05 -11.49
N MET A 14 -6.66 -4.10 -11.88
CA MET A 14 -5.27 -4.02 -11.46
C MET A 14 -5.18 -2.97 -10.38
N LYS A 15 -4.26 -3.15 -9.43
CA LYS A 15 -3.86 -2.10 -8.50
C LYS A 15 -2.35 -1.90 -8.53
N ALA A 16 -1.95 -0.66 -8.32
CA ALA A 16 -0.55 -0.30 -8.13
C ALA A 16 -0.27 -0.26 -6.62
N GLN A 17 0.79 -0.94 -6.23
CA GLN A 17 1.41 -0.92 -4.92
C GLN A 17 2.63 -0.02 -5.02
N ILE A 18 2.77 0.96 -4.13
CA ILE A 18 3.79 1.99 -4.25
C ILE A 18 4.53 2.13 -2.92
N GLY A 19 5.87 2.06 -2.97
CA GLY A 19 6.75 2.52 -1.90
C GLY A 19 7.21 3.95 -2.20
N MET A 20 7.10 4.82 -1.20
CA MET A 20 7.42 6.24 -1.32
C MET A 20 8.24 6.70 -0.12
N ASP A 21 9.24 7.55 -0.39
CA ASP A 21 9.97 8.24 0.67
C ASP A 21 9.11 9.38 1.26
N SER A 22 8.90 9.32 2.57
CA SER A 22 8.01 10.27 3.27
C SER A 22 8.52 11.71 3.32
N ARG A 23 9.81 11.97 3.07
CA ARG A 23 10.41 13.32 3.13
C ARG A 23 10.34 14.01 1.77
N THR A 24 10.86 13.34 0.76
CA THR A 24 10.97 13.83 -0.62
C THR A 24 9.69 13.61 -1.44
N LYS A 25 8.81 12.69 -1.01
CA LYS A 25 7.64 12.21 -1.77
C LYS A 25 7.99 11.49 -3.07
N LEU A 26 9.25 11.08 -3.24
CA LEU A 26 9.67 10.30 -4.40
C LEU A 26 9.19 8.86 -4.26
N ILE A 27 8.67 8.33 -5.36
CA ILE A 27 8.32 6.91 -5.50
C ILE A 27 9.61 6.16 -5.80
N HIS A 28 9.98 5.20 -4.94
CA HIS A 28 11.18 4.40 -5.12
C HIS A 28 10.86 2.97 -5.57
N SER A 29 9.63 2.49 -5.36
CA SER A 29 9.21 1.16 -5.80
C SER A 29 7.75 1.16 -6.23
N VAL A 30 7.47 0.40 -7.29
CA VAL A 30 6.11 0.19 -7.81
C VAL A 30 5.96 -1.28 -8.17
N ALA A 31 4.85 -1.88 -7.75
CA ALA A 31 4.43 -3.20 -8.22
C ALA A 31 2.98 -3.15 -8.67
N ALA A 32 2.69 -3.70 -9.83
CA ALA A 32 1.33 -3.85 -10.33
C ALA A 32 0.84 -5.27 -10.06
N THR A 33 -0.30 -5.41 -9.40
CA THR A 33 -0.90 -6.70 -9.08
C THR A 33 -2.36 -6.77 -9.54
N ALA A 34 -2.90 -7.98 -9.62
CA ALA A 34 -4.34 -8.13 -9.69
C ALA A 34 -4.99 -7.55 -8.40
N ALA A 35 -6.22 -7.05 -8.53
CA ALA A 35 -6.91 -6.37 -7.44
C ALA A 35 -7.18 -7.27 -6.21
N ASN A 36 -7.26 -8.59 -6.41
CA ASN A 36 -7.50 -9.57 -5.35
C ASN A 36 -6.26 -9.90 -4.50
N VAL A 37 -5.06 -9.55 -4.95
CA VAL A 37 -3.82 -9.81 -4.18
C VAL A 37 -3.82 -8.94 -2.94
N ASP A 38 -3.59 -9.50 -1.75
CA ASP A 38 -3.49 -8.71 -0.52
C ASP A 38 -2.25 -7.79 -0.58
N ASP A 39 -2.43 -6.53 -0.19
CA ASP A 39 -1.37 -5.53 -0.14
C ASP A 39 -0.24 -5.99 0.81
N SER A 40 -0.60 -6.73 1.86
CA SER A 40 0.34 -7.25 2.86
C SER A 40 1.41 -8.17 2.26
N GLN A 41 1.11 -8.86 1.15
CA GLN A 41 2.04 -9.75 0.45
C GLN A 41 3.11 -8.99 -0.36
N MET A 42 2.88 -7.71 -0.66
CA MET A 42 3.75 -6.94 -1.56
C MET A 42 4.85 -6.17 -0.83
N LEU A 43 4.81 -6.12 0.50
CA LEU A 43 5.84 -5.50 1.34
C LEU A 43 7.29 -5.84 0.93
N PRO A 44 7.66 -7.11 0.70
CA PRO A 44 9.00 -7.49 0.23
C PRO A 44 9.45 -6.77 -1.04
N LYS A 45 8.52 -6.51 -1.97
CA LYS A 45 8.79 -5.85 -3.25
C LYS A 45 8.79 -4.33 -3.15
N LEU A 46 8.14 -3.80 -2.12
CA LEU A 46 8.06 -2.36 -1.91
C LEU A 46 9.23 -1.84 -1.09
N LEU A 47 9.78 -2.64 -0.19
CA LEU A 47 10.92 -2.25 0.64
C LEU A 47 12.25 -2.42 -0.11
N HIS A 48 13.13 -1.43 -0.01
CA HIS A 48 14.45 -1.43 -0.66
C HIS A 48 15.61 -1.74 0.31
N GLY A 49 15.33 -1.95 1.58
CA GLY A 49 16.29 -2.41 2.59
C GLY A 49 17.04 -1.29 3.34
N GLN A 50 17.02 -0.06 2.82
CA GLN A 50 17.73 1.09 3.41
C GLN A 50 16.80 1.97 4.26
N GLU A 51 15.55 1.57 4.45
CA GLU A 51 14.57 2.29 5.24
C GLU A 51 15.01 2.39 6.70
N THR A 52 14.79 3.57 7.28
CA THR A 52 14.94 3.79 8.73
C THR A 52 13.60 3.74 9.45
N ARG A 53 12.49 3.98 8.73
CA ARG A 53 11.12 3.99 9.24
C ARG A 53 10.17 3.46 8.17
N VAL A 54 9.38 2.46 8.50
CA VAL A 54 8.35 1.90 7.60
C VAL A 54 6.97 2.32 8.10
N TRP A 55 6.25 3.09 7.29
CA TRP A 55 4.90 3.58 7.61
C TRP A 55 3.88 2.73 6.87
N GLY A 56 2.93 2.14 7.59
CA GLY A 56 1.90 1.28 7.02
C GLY A 56 0.56 1.43 7.74
N ASP A 57 -0.52 1.12 7.04
CA ASP A 57 -1.84 1.02 7.68
C ASP A 57 -2.00 -0.28 8.48
N SER A 58 -3.16 -0.41 9.12
CA SER A 58 -3.45 -1.56 9.98
C SER A 58 -3.61 -2.90 9.25
N ALA A 59 -3.79 -2.91 7.91
CA ALA A 59 -3.79 -4.15 7.12
C ALA A 59 -2.43 -4.84 7.17
N TYR A 60 -1.35 -4.07 7.33
CA TYR A 60 0.03 -4.60 7.47
C TYR A 60 0.38 -5.07 8.89
N SER A 61 -0.54 -5.04 9.85
CA SER A 61 -0.25 -5.34 11.26
C SER A 61 0.41 -6.71 11.52
N GLY A 62 0.12 -7.72 10.68
CA GLY A 62 0.74 -9.05 10.73
C GLY A 62 2.15 -9.15 10.13
N GLN A 63 2.63 -8.10 9.45
CA GLN A 63 3.82 -8.15 8.60
C GLN A 63 5.11 -7.70 9.30
N ARG A 64 5.11 -7.62 10.64
CA ARG A 64 6.29 -7.20 11.42
C ARG A 64 7.52 -8.07 11.16
N LYS A 65 7.35 -9.39 11.00
CA LYS A 65 8.44 -10.32 10.69
C LYS A 65 9.06 -10.01 9.32
N VAL A 66 8.23 -9.80 8.31
CA VAL A 66 8.66 -9.48 6.93
C VAL A 66 9.43 -8.16 6.90
N ILE A 67 8.92 -7.12 7.58
CA ILE A 67 9.61 -5.83 7.71
C ILE A 67 10.99 -6.03 8.36
N ARG A 68 11.06 -6.75 9.47
CA ARG A 68 12.34 -6.98 10.18
C ARG A 68 13.35 -7.77 9.33
N GLN A 69 12.89 -8.70 8.51
CA GLN A 69 13.75 -9.47 7.60
C GLN A 69 14.32 -8.61 6.48
N HIS A 70 13.50 -7.75 5.86
CA HIS A 70 13.92 -6.95 4.70
C HIS A 70 14.61 -5.64 5.11
N THR A 71 14.23 -5.10 6.27
CA THR A 71 14.68 -3.79 6.76
C THR A 71 15.03 -3.89 8.25
N PRO A 72 16.12 -4.59 8.62
CA PRO A 72 16.46 -4.85 10.02
C PRO A 72 16.77 -3.59 10.84
N LYS A 73 17.20 -2.51 10.16
CA LYS A 73 17.50 -1.21 10.77
C LYS A 73 16.25 -0.30 10.89
N ALA A 74 15.12 -0.70 10.29
CA ALA A 74 13.93 0.14 10.27
C ALA A 74 13.06 -0.03 11.52
N LYS A 75 12.54 1.10 12.02
CA LYS A 75 11.44 1.10 12.99
C LYS A 75 10.11 0.95 12.26
N SER A 76 9.28 0.01 12.71
CA SER A 76 7.93 -0.20 12.16
C SER A 76 6.92 0.77 12.76
N PHE A 77 6.32 1.59 11.92
CA PHE A 77 5.24 2.53 12.24
C PHE A 77 3.91 2.07 11.62
N ILE A 78 3.63 0.77 11.68
CA ILE A 78 2.31 0.24 11.31
C ILE A 78 1.24 0.74 12.30
N GLN A 79 0.08 1.14 11.80
CA GLN A 79 -1.07 1.50 12.62
C GLN A 79 -1.57 0.32 13.45
N ALA A 80 -1.98 0.60 14.68
CA ALA A 80 -2.65 -0.39 15.51
C ALA A 80 -4.05 -0.69 14.94
N LYS A 81 -4.45 -1.96 14.98
CA LYS A 81 -5.77 -2.43 14.54
C LYS A 81 -6.67 -2.62 15.76
N ALA A 82 -7.91 -2.13 15.69
CA ALA A 82 -8.92 -2.47 16.68
C ALA A 82 -9.38 -3.92 16.47
N HIS A 83 -9.73 -4.62 17.54
CA HIS A 83 -10.27 -5.98 17.47
C HIS A 83 -11.70 -6.02 18.01
N ARG A 84 -12.44 -7.07 17.65
CA ARG A 84 -13.80 -7.28 18.15
C ARG A 84 -13.76 -7.30 19.69
N HIS A 85 -14.62 -6.50 20.33
CA HIS A 85 -14.67 -6.31 21.79
C HIS A 85 -13.39 -5.76 22.43
N ARG A 86 -12.43 -5.24 21.65
CA ARG A 86 -11.23 -4.58 22.14
C ARG A 86 -10.97 -3.30 21.33
N PRO A 87 -11.68 -2.20 21.66
CA PRO A 87 -11.46 -0.91 21.00
C PRO A 87 -10.06 -0.37 21.31
N LEU A 88 -9.58 0.54 20.47
CA LEU A 88 -8.31 1.23 20.69
C LEU A 88 -8.50 2.30 21.76
N SER A 89 -7.56 2.40 22.72
CA SER A 89 -7.51 3.53 23.65
C SER A 89 -7.28 4.85 22.89
N GLU A 90 -7.70 5.97 23.49
CA GLU A 90 -7.54 7.30 22.90
C GLU A 90 -6.09 7.61 22.55
N GLU A 91 -5.15 7.23 23.40
CA GLU A 91 -3.71 7.40 23.15
C GLU A 91 -3.25 6.67 21.88
N VAL A 92 -3.74 5.44 21.67
CA VAL A 92 -3.39 4.66 20.48
C VAL A 92 -4.04 5.25 19.23
N GLN A 93 -5.26 5.78 19.35
CA GLN A 93 -5.92 6.51 18.27
C GLN A 93 -5.17 7.78 17.89
N ALA A 94 -4.73 8.58 18.88
CA ALA A 94 -3.93 9.78 18.66
C ALA A 94 -2.61 9.45 17.95
N ARG A 95 -1.92 8.39 18.37
CA ARG A 95 -0.72 7.90 17.68
C ARG A 95 -1.01 7.44 16.24
N ASN A 96 -2.12 6.74 16.02
CA ASN A 96 -2.55 6.35 14.68
C ASN A 96 -2.85 7.58 13.81
N ARG A 97 -3.44 8.66 14.36
CA ARG A 97 -3.69 9.92 13.65
C ARG A 97 -2.38 10.56 13.17
N THR A 98 -1.34 10.58 14.00
CA THR A 98 -0.01 11.05 13.59
C THR A 98 0.59 10.20 12.47
N LYS A 99 0.47 8.87 12.56
CA LYS A 99 0.89 7.95 11.48
C LYS A 99 0.10 8.19 10.19
N SER A 100 -1.22 8.43 10.27
CA SER A 100 -2.07 8.72 9.11
C SER A 100 -1.60 9.96 8.36
N LYS A 101 -1.19 11.03 9.06
CA LYS A 101 -0.68 12.25 8.41
C LYS A 101 0.56 11.99 7.54
N VAL A 102 1.45 11.11 7.99
CA VAL A 102 2.62 10.72 7.18
C VAL A 102 2.19 9.86 6.01
N ARG A 103 1.29 8.89 6.25
CA ARG A 103 0.79 7.97 5.22
C ARG A 103 0.03 8.69 4.10
N ALA A 104 -0.72 9.75 4.42
CA ALA A 104 -1.48 10.55 3.45
C ALA A 104 -0.59 11.12 2.32
N LYS A 105 0.72 11.27 2.54
CA LYS A 105 1.66 11.70 1.49
C LYS A 105 1.67 10.76 0.28
N VAL A 106 1.50 9.44 0.48
CA VAL A 106 1.43 8.48 -0.65
C VAL A 106 0.17 8.68 -1.49
N GLU A 107 -0.91 9.15 -0.87
CA GLU A 107 -2.19 9.41 -1.55
C GLU A 107 -2.06 10.56 -2.55
N HIS A 108 -1.13 11.50 -2.32
CA HIS A 108 -0.83 12.56 -3.28
C HIS A 108 -0.27 12.01 -4.59
N ALA A 109 0.59 10.97 -4.56
CA ALA A 109 1.04 10.34 -5.80
C ALA A 109 -0.12 9.69 -6.56
N PHE A 110 -1.02 9.00 -5.86
CA PHE A 110 -2.21 8.44 -6.48
C PHE A 110 -3.14 9.52 -7.06
N LEU A 111 -3.25 10.68 -6.40
CA LEU A 111 -3.98 11.83 -6.91
C LEU A 111 -3.38 12.31 -8.23
N VAL A 112 -2.06 12.51 -8.29
CA VAL A 112 -1.35 12.94 -9.50
C VAL A 112 -1.60 11.95 -10.64
N ILE A 113 -1.38 10.65 -10.41
CA ILE A 113 -1.55 9.60 -11.41
C ILE A 113 -3.00 9.53 -11.91
N LYS A 114 -3.98 9.52 -11.00
CA LYS A 114 -5.38 9.25 -11.35
C LYS A 114 -6.15 10.48 -11.82
N ARG A 115 -5.84 11.66 -11.29
CA ARG A 115 -6.62 12.89 -11.52
C ARG A 115 -5.90 13.87 -12.43
N ILE A 116 -4.61 14.11 -12.21
CA ILE A 116 -3.85 15.08 -13.03
C ILE A 116 -3.49 14.46 -14.38
N PHE A 117 -2.92 13.25 -14.38
CA PHE A 117 -2.59 12.55 -15.62
C PHE A 117 -3.77 11.79 -16.24
N GLY A 118 -4.88 11.64 -15.49
CA GLY A 118 -6.08 10.96 -15.98
C GLY A 118 -5.96 9.44 -16.11
N TRP A 119 -4.91 8.81 -15.56
CA TRP A 119 -4.67 7.36 -15.65
C TRP A 119 -5.47 6.56 -14.62
N ALA A 120 -6.78 6.81 -14.55
CA ALA A 120 -7.68 6.13 -13.64
C ALA A 120 -8.10 4.73 -14.14
N LYS A 121 -7.91 4.43 -15.43
CA LYS A 121 -8.31 3.17 -16.08
C LYS A 121 -7.12 2.52 -16.78
N VAL A 122 -7.12 1.18 -16.80
CA VAL A 122 -6.16 0.38 -17.58
C VAL A 122 -6.63 0.23 -19.02
N ARG A 123 -5.68 0.17 -19.96
CA ARG A 123 -5.99 0.02 -21.40
C ARG A 123 -6.33 -1.42 -21.77
N TYR A 124 -5.67 -2.40 -21.16
CA TYR A 124 -5.79 -3.80 -21.56
C TYR A 124 -6.52 -4.66 -20.53
N ARG A 125 -7.20 -5.70 -21.01
CA ARG A 125 -7.69 -6.81 -20.18
C ARG A 125 -6.54 -7.79 -19.97
N GLY A 126 -5.85 -7.71 -18.82
CA GLY A 126 -4.76 -8.62 -18.47
C GLY A 126 -3.57 -7.94 -17.80
N LEU A 127 -2.91 -8.60 -16.84
CA LEU A 127 -1.79 -7.99 -16.11
C LEU A 127 -0.56 -7.88 -17.00
N ALA A 128 -0.18 -8.95 -17.71
CA ALA A 128 1.00 -9.00 -18.57
C ALA A 128 1.10 -7.81 -19.55
N LYS A 129 0.01 -7.49 -20.26
CA LYS A 129 -0.03 -6.36 -21.20
C LYS A 129 0.03 -4.99 -20.52
N ASN A 130 -0.49 -4.87 -19.30
CA ASN A 130 -0.44 -3.60 -18.55
C ASN A 130 0.86 -3.43 -17.77
N THR A 131 1.62 -4.50 -17.53
CA THR A 131 2.92 -4.47 -16.83
C THR A 131 4.10 -4.62 -17.77
N HIS A 132 3.87 -4.74 -19.07
CA HIS A 132 4.92 -4.67 -20.06
C HIS A 132 5.39 -3.21 -20.12
N TRP A 133 6.65 -2.99 -19.76
CA TRP A 133 7.22 -1.64 -19.69
C TRP A 133 7.93 -1.22 -21.00
N LEU A 134 7.77 -2.00 -22.07
CA LEU A 134 8.24 -1.74 -23.43
C LEU A 134 7.24 -2.30 -24.44
#